data_AF-A0AAU8VU36-F1
#
_entry.id   AF-A0AAU8VU36-F1
#
_cell.length_a   1.000
_cell.length_b   1.000
_cell.length_c   1.000
_cell.angle_alpha   90.00
_cell.angle_beta   90.00
_cell.angle_gamma   90.00
#
_symmetry.space_group_name_H-M   'P 1'
#
loop_
_entity.id
_entity.type
_entity.pdbx_description
1 polymer ?
#
loop_
_entity_poly.entity_id
_entity_poly.type
_entity_poly.pdbx_seq_one_letter_code
_entity_poly.pdbx_strand_id
1 'polypeptide(L)'
;MSVTVETLENLERKVVLSLPWSEINAETDKKLKQTQRRAKIDGFRPGKAPLKMIAQMYGASAQNDVINELVQRRFYDVAVAQELKVAGYPRFEGVEEQDDKESFKVAAIFEVFPEVVIGDLSAQEVEKVTASVGDAEVDKTVEILRKQRTRFNHVEREARNGDRVIIDFEGKIDGEPFAGGASKNYAFVLGAGQMLPEFEAGVAGMKAGESKDVTVNFPEDYHGKDVAGKSAVFAITLNNVSEPVLPEVDADFAKALGIADGDVAKMREEVKKNVSREVERRVKEQTKESVMNALLKAVELKVPVALVNEEAARLANEMKQNFVNQGMADAANLDLPLDMFKEQAERRVSLGLILAKLVDENKLEPNEDQIKAVVANFAESYEDPQEVIDWYYEEPSRLQGPTSLAVESNVVDFVLGKAKVSEKALSFDEVMGAQA
;
A
#
# COMPACT_ATOMS: atom_id res chain seq x y z
N MET A 1 -14.77 12.47 -42.79
CA MET A 1 -13.41 13.00 -43.05
C MET A 1 -12.42 12.03 -42.43
N SER A 2 -11.37 11.64 -43.15
CA SER A 2 -10.29 10.81 -42.60
C SER A 2 -9.55 11.63 -41.55
N VAL A 3 -9.73 11.28 -40.29
CA VAL A 3 -8.98 11.90 -39.19
C VAL A 3 -7.60 11.27 -39.17
N THR A 4 -6.56 12.08 -39.38
CA THR A 4 -5.17 11.61 -39.37
C THR A 4 -4.68 11.52 -37.93
N VAL A 5 -4.22 10.33 -37.53
CA VAL A 5 -3.57 10.10 -36.24
C VAL A 5 -2.06 10.26 -36.44
N GLU A 6 -1.49 11.30 -35.86
CA GLU A 6 -0.05 11.55 -35.88
C GLU A 6 0.62 10.78 -34.74
N THR A 7 1.73 10.10 -35.06
CA THR A 7 2.59 9.47 -34.05
C THR A 7 3.65 10.47 -33.61
N LEU A 8 3.67 10.79 -32.33
CA LEU A 8 4.68 11.65 -31.72
C LEU A 8 5.82 10.77 -31.16
N GLU A 9 6.50 11.21 -30.10
CA GLU A 9 7.53 10.42 -29.43
C GLU A 9 6.93 9.31 -28.56
N ASN A 10 7.60 8.15 -28.51
CA ASN A 10 7.20 7.00 -27.71
C ASN A 10 5.75 6.51 -28.01
N LEU A 11 4.90 6.52 -26.98
CA LEU A 11 3.51 6.06 -27.04
C LEU A 11 2.53 7.21 -27.29
N GLU A 12 3.03 8.44 -27.38
CA GLU A 12 2.20 9.62 -27.55
C GLU A 12 1.67 9.70 -28.99
N ARG A 13 0.41 10.08 -29.12
CA ARG A 13 -0.34 10.25 -30.35
C ARG A 13 -1.04 11.60 -30.30
N LYS A 14 -1.17 12.20 -31.47
CA LYS A 14 -1.89 13.47 -31.66
C LYS A 14 -2.96 13.30 -32.71
N VAL A 15 -4.16 13.76 -32.39
CA VAL A 15 -5.27 13.82 -33.33
C VAL A 15 -5.83 15.23 -33.34
N VAL A 16 -5.92 15.84 -34.52
CA VAL A 16 -6.62 17.13 -34.66
C VAL A 16 -8.09 16.84 -34.94
N LEU A 17 -8.94 17.23 -33.99
CA LEU A 17 -10.39 17.14 -34.10
C LEU A 17 -10.93 18.44 -34.68
N SER A 18 -11.85 18.33 -35.64
CA SER A 18 -12.57 19.47 -36.22
C SER A 18 -14.06 19.33 -35.90
N LEU A 19 -14.60 20.37 -35.27
CA LEU A 19 -16.00 20.49 -34.85
C LEU A 19 -16.67 21.62 -35.62
N PRO A 20 -17.72 21.37 -36.41
CA PRO A 20 -18.44 22.44 -37.10
C PRO A 20 -19.06 23.42 -36.11
N TRP A 21 -18.91 24.73 -36.35
CA TRP A 21 -19.54 25.77 -35.54
C TRP A 21 -21.08 25.65 -35.54
N SER A 22 -21.66 25.12 -36.61
CA SER A 22 -23.10 24.83 -36.69
C SER A 22 -23.55 23.80 -35.64
N GLU A 23 -22.75 22.76 -35.38
CA GLU A 23 -23.04 21.74 -34.35
C GLU A 23 -22.89 22.34 -32.95
N ILE A 24 -21.79 23.07 -32.70
CA ILE A 24 -21.53 23.73 -31.41
C ILE A 24 -22.66 24.70 -31.07
N ASN A 25 -23.08 25.54 -32.03
CA ASN A 25 -24.15 26.51 -31.81
C ASN A 25 -25.49 25.83 -31.55
N ALA A 26 -25.81 24.75 -32.27
CA ALA A 26 -27.04 23.99 -32.07
C ALA A 26 -27.12 23.33 -30.68
N GLU A 27 -26.00 22.74 -30.21
CA GLU A 27 -25.93 22.16 -28.85
C GLU A 27 -25.89 23.23 -27.75
N THR A 28 -25.24 24.37 -28.00
CA THR A 28 -25.25 25.53 -27.09
C THR A 28 -26.68 26.06 -26.91
N ASP A 29 -27.45 26.20 -27.99
CA ASP A 29 -28.85 26.59 -27.92
C ASP A 29 -29.71 25.62 -27.11
N LYS A 30 -29.45 24.31 -27.23
CA LYS A 30 -30.13 23.29 -26.41
C LYS A 30 -29.76 23.44 -24.93
N LYS A 31 -28.47 23.61 -24.62
CA LYS A 31 -27.98 23.81 -23.24
C LYS A 31 -28.59 25.06 -22.63
N LEU A 32 -28.61 26.18 -23.36
CA LEU A 32 -29.21 27.44 -22.89
C LEU A 32 -30.72 27.30 -22.62
N LYS A 33 -31.46 26.55 -23.43
CA LYS A 33 -32.88 26.24 -23.16
C LYS A 33 -33.07 25.40 -21.90
N GLN A 34 -32.16 24.47 -21.61
CA GLN A 34 -32.17 23.71 -20.35
C GLN A 34 -31.83 24.60 -19.16
N THR A 35 -30.80 25.44 -19.28
CA THR A 35 -30.40 26.42 -18.27
C THR A 35 -31.53 27.41 -17.98
N GLN A 36 -32.23 27.91 -19.01
CA GLN A 36 -33.38 28.81 -18.86
C GLN A 36 -34.45 28.24 -17.91
N ARG A 37 -34.71 26.93 -17.95
CA ARG A 37 -35.69 26.27 -17.08
C ARG A 37 -35.28 26.23 -15.61
N ARG A 38 -33.97 26.29 -15.31
CA ARG A 38 -33.40 26.13 -13.96
C ARG A 38 -32.85 27.43 -13.38
N ALA A 39 -32.46 28.38 -14.22
CA ALA A 39 -31.83 29.63 -13.81
C ALA A 39 -32.81 30.52 -13.05
N LYS A 40 -32.34 31.05 -11.91
CA LYS A 40 -33.02 32.10 -11.15
C LYS A 40 -32.45 33.44 -11.60
N ILE A 41 -33.29 34.25 -12.24
CA ILE A 41 -32.93 35.59 -12.71
C ILE A 41 -33.80 36.58 -11.96
N ASP A 42 -33.17 37.60 -11.37
CA ASP A 42 -33.89 38.64 -10.65
C ASP A 42 -34.91 39.33 -11.57
N GLY A 43 -36.16 39.44 -11.09
CA GLY A 43 -37.28 39.98 -11.86
C GLY A 43 -38.04 39.00 -12.74
N PHE A 44 -37.60 37.73 -12.88
CA PHE A 44 -38.29 36.72 -13.67
C PHE A 44 -38.63 35.47 -12.86
N ARG A 45 -39.86 34.95 -13.06
CA ARG A 45 -40.22 33.62 -12.54
C ARG A 45 -39.33 32.56 -13.20
N PRO A 46 -38.85 31.53 -12.47
CA PRO A 46 -38.03 30.45 -13.04
C PRO A 46 -38.63 29.89 -14.33
N GLY A 47 -37.80 29.77 -15.38
CA GLY A 47 -38.24 29.32 -16.71
C GLY A 47 -38.88 30.37 -17.61
N LYS A 48 -39.07 31.63 -17.15
CA LYS A 48 -39.72 32.71 -17.92
C LYS A 48 -38.78 33.84 -18.34
N ALA A 49 -37.53 33.83 -17.91
CA ALA A 49 -36.52 34.78 -18.37
C ALA A 49 -36.29 34.65 -19.89
N PRO A 50 -36.19 35.74 -20.67
CA PRO A 50 -35.91 35.67 -22.10
C PRO A 50 -34.57 34.98 -22.42
N LEU A 51 -34.54 34.15 -23.47
CA LEU A 51 -33.34 33.42 -23.89
C LEU A 51 -32.15 34.34 -24.17
N LYS A 52 -32.37 35.55 -24.71
CA LYS A 52 -31.31 36.53 -24.95
C LYS A 52 -30.60 36.96 -23.66
N MET A 53 -31.33 37.12 -22.56
CA MET A 53 -30.77 37.50 -21.27
C MET A 53 -29.99 36.34 -20.63
N ILE A 54 -30.51 35.11 -20.76
CA ILE A 54 -29.80 33.90 -20.34
C ILE A 54 -28.51 33.71 -21.15
N ALA A 55 -28.54 33.92 -22.47
CA ALA A 55 -27.37 33.85 -23.32
C ALA A 55 -26.32 34.91 -22.97
N GLN A 56 -26.73 36.13 -22.57
CA GLN A 56 -25.79 37.15 -22.11
C GLN A 56 -25.07 36.76 -20.80
N MET A 57 -25.78 36.11 -19.87
CA MET A 57 -25.21 35.75 -18.57
C MET A 57 -24.45 34.41 -18.58
N TYR A 58 -24.93 33.43 -19.34
CA TYR A 58 -24.44 32.04 -19.31
C TYR A 58 -23.91 31.54 -20.66
N GLY A 59 -24.00 32.34 -21.73
CA GLY A 59 -23.65 31.92 -23.09
C GLY A 59 -22.23 31.40 -23.23
N ALA A 60 -21.24 32.16 -22.74
CA ALA A 60 -19.83 31.77 -22.82
C ALA A 60 -19.54 30.47 -22.03
N SER A 61 -20.07 30.35 -20.80
CA SER A 61 -19.91 29.13 -20.00
C SER A 61 -20.59 27.92 -20.67
N ALA A 62 -21.83 28.10 -21.14
CA ALA A 62 -22.58 27.03 -21.80
C ALA A 62 -21.89 26.58 -23.10
N GLN A 63 -21.33 27.51 -23.86
CA GLN A 63 -20.58 27.21 -25.07
C GLN A 63 -19.29 26.45 -24.75
N ASN A 64 -18.53 26.87 -23.73
CA ASN A 64 -17.32 26.15 -23.29
C ASN A 64 -17.65 24.72 -22.81
N ASP A 65 -18.71 24.54 -22.02
CA ASP A 65 -19.17 23.22 -21.58
C ASP A 65 -19.53 22.33 -22.78
N VAL A 66 -20.27 22.88 -23.75
CA VAL A 66 -20.66 22.17 -24.97
C VAL A 66 -19.45 21.82 -25.83
N ILE A 67 -18.49 22.74 -25.98
CA ILE A 67 -17.24 22.45 -26.70
C ILE A 67 -16.51 21.30 -26.02
N ASN A 68 -16.32 21.33 -24.70
CA ASN A 68 -15.63 20.27 -23.96
C ASN A 68 -16.33 18.90 -24.13
N GLU A 69 -17.66 18.86 -24.00
CA GLU A 69 -18.46 17.64 -24.18
C GLU A 69 -18.35 17.10 -25.62
N LEU A 70 -18.46 17.97 -26.63
CA LEU A 70 -18.36 17.60 -28.03
C LEU A 70 -16.95 17.11 -28.40
N VAL A 71 -15.92 17.78 -27.90
CA VAL A 71 -14.52 17.39 -28.09
C VAL A 71 -14.25 15.99 -27.53
N GLN A 72 -14.68 15.73 -26.29
CA GLN A 72 -14.54 14.40 -25.67
C GLN A 72 -15.30 13.32 -26.45
N ARG A 73 -16.53 13.60 -26.87
CA ARG A 73 -17.33 12.66 -27.67
C ARG A 73 -16.67 12.37 -29.01
N ARG A 74 -16.24 13.40 -29.74
CA ARG A 74 -15.54 13.23 -31.03
C ARG A 74 -14.23 12.48 -30.88
N PHE A 75 -13.47 12.75 -29.82
CA PHE A 75 -12.27 11.99 -29.53
C PHE A 75 -12.59 10.50 -29.36
N TYR A 76 -13.60 10.17 -28.56
CA TYR A 76 -14.02 8.77 -28.35
C TYR A 76 -14.47 8.10 -29.66
N ASP A 77 -15.29 8.78 -30.47
CA ASP A 77 -15.72 8.27 -31.77
C ASP A 77 -14.51 7.96 -32.67
N VAL A 78 -13.49 8.83 -32.69
CA VAL A 78 -12.26 8.63 -33.45
C VAL A 78 -11.44 7.47 -32.89
N ALA A 79 -11.28 7.40 -31.56
CA ALA A 79 -10.54 6.33 -30.90
C ALA A 79 -11.14 4.96 -31.21
N VAL A 80 -12.47 4.83 -31.16
CA VAL A 80 -13.17 3.58 -31.53
C VAL A 80 -13.04 3.28 -33.02
N ALA A 81 -13.26 4.27 -33.89
CA ALA A 81 -13.18 4.06 -35.34
C ALA A 81 -11.77 3.69 -35.85
N GLN A 82 -10.74 4.08 -35.11
CA GLN A 82 -9.33 3.77 -35.40
C GLN A 82 -8.78 2.63 -34.50
N GLU A 83 -9.63 1.97 -33.71
CA GLU A 83 -9.25 0.89 -32.78
C GLU A 83 -8.10 1.25 -31.83
N LEU A 84 -8.02 2.53 -31.44
CA LEU A 84 -6.97 3.05 -30.57
C LEU A 84 -7.25 2.65 -29.12
N LYS A 85 -6.34 1.85 -28.55
CA LYS A 85 -6.31 1.53 -27.12
C LYS A 85 -5.67 2.69 -26.35
N VAL A 86 -6.46 3.69 -25.98
CA VAL A 86 -5.99 4.89 -25.25
C VAL A 86 -5.58 4.52 -23.81
N ALA A 87 -4.40 4.96 -23.40
CA ALA A 87 -3.88 4.82 -22.04
C ALA A 87 -4.03 6.15 -21.28
N GLY A 88 -4.86 6.16 -20.23
CA GLY A 88 -5.17 7.36 -19.45
C GLY A 88 -6.13 8.32 -20.18
N TYR A 89 -6.09 9.60 -19.79
CA TYR A 89 -6.96 10.64 -20.34
C TYR A 89 -6.25 11.52 -21.38
N PRO A 90 -6.92 11.90 -22.49
CA PRO A 90 -6.36 12.81 -23.46
C PRO A 90 -6.23 14.23 -22.90
N ARG A 91 -5.13 14.91 -23.23
CA ARG A 91 -4.95 16.34 -23.06
C ARG A 91 -5.40 17.08 -24.30
N PHE A 92 -6.21 18.11 -24.14
CA PHE A 92 -6.69 18.92 -25.25
C PHE A 92 -5.96 20.26 -25.29
N GLU A 93 -5.41 20.60 -26.44
CA GLU A 93 -4.66 21.83 -26.68
C GLU A 93 -5.23 22.58 -27.89
N GLY A 94 -5.16 23.92 -27.83
CA GLY A 94 -5.49 24.76 -28.98
C GLY A 94 -4.51 24.52 -30.14
N VAL A 95 -4.99 24.64 -31.37
CA VAL A 95 -4.13 24.60 -32.56
C VAL A 95 -3.84 26.02 -33.06
N GLU A 96 -2.67 26.23 -33.66
CA GLU A 96 -2.30 27.53 -34.23
C GLU A 96 -3.21 27.95 -35.39
N GLU A 97 -3.73 27.00 -36.17
CA GLU A 97 -4.67 27.25 -37.28
C GLU A 97 -6.13 27.35 -36.81
N GLN A 98 -6.45 28.35 -35.99
CA GLN A 98 -7.83 28.66 -35.59
C GLN A 98 -8.62 29.52 -36.59
N ASP A 99 -8.01 29.92 -37.71
CA ASP A 99 -8.61 30.84 -38.70
C ASP A 99 -9.75 30.24 -39.55
N ASP A 100 -10.17 29.01 -39.27
CA ASP A 100 -11.33 28.40 -39.91
C ASP A 100 -12.64 28.98 -39.34
N LYS A 101 -13.34 29.76 -40.16
CA LYS A 101 -14.64 30.35 -39.79
C LYS A 101 -15.77 29.32 -39.70
N GLU A 102 -15.58 28.13 -40.24
CA GLU A 102 -16.61 27.09 -40.33
C GLU A 102 -16.46 26.01 -39.26
N SER A 103 -15.24 25.78 -38.76
CA SER A 103 -14.98 24.77 -37.73
C SER A 103 -14.06 25.24 -36.60
N PHE A 104 -14.34 24.74 -35.40
CA PHE A 104 -13.45 24.81 -34.25
C PHE A 104 -12.50 23.60 -34.28
N LYS A 105 -11.20 23.85 -34.24
CA LYS A 105 -10.18 22.79 -34.22
C LYS A 105 -9.51 22.71 -32.84
N VAL A 106 -9.26 21.47 -32.40
CA VAL A 106 -8.53 21.18 -31.15
C VAL A 106 -7.61 19.97 -31.36
N ALA A 107 -6.42 20.00 -30.79
CA ALA A 107 -5.53 18.85 -30.77
C ALA A 107 -5.80 18.02 -29.52
N ALA A 108 -6.07 16.73 -29.70
CA ALA A 108 -6.09 15.73 -28.64
C ALA A 108 -4.72 15.03 -28.62
N ILE A 109 -4.00 15.15 -27.50
CA ILE A 109 -2.72 14.51 -27.25
C ILE A 109 -2.94 13.43 -26.19
N PHE A 110 -2.56 12.20 -26.49
CA PHE A 110 -2.85 11.05 -25.63
C PHE A 110 -1.82 9.95 -25.85
N GLU A 111 -1.70 9.04 -24.90
CA GLU A 111 -0.87 7.84 -25.08
C GLU A 111 -1.74 6.65 -25.47
N VAL A 112 -1.15 5.69 -26.17
CA VAL A 112 -1.76 4.39 -26.44
C VAL A 112 -1.06 3.30 -25.65
N PHE A 113 -1.77 2.22 -25.33
CA PHE A 113 -1.17 1.04 -24.74
C PHE A 113 -0.05 0.49 -25.65
N PRO A 114 1.11 0.15 -25.09
CA PRO A 114 2.19 -0.45 -25.88
C PRO A 114 1.78 -1.83 -26.37
N GLU A 115 2.38 -2.26 -27.47
CA GLU A 115 2.39 -3.68 -27.83
C GLU A 115 3.36 -4.41 -26.91
N VAL A 116 2.85 -5.33 -26.10
CA VAL A 116 3.65 -6.14 -25.18
C VAL A 116 4.01 -7.44 -25.87
N VAL A 117 5.30 -7.70 -26.06
CA VAL A 117 5.82 -8.95 -26.62
C VAL A 117 6.61 -9.65 -25.53
N ILE A 118 6.13 -10.82 -25.10
CA ILE A 118 6.76 -11.60 -24.04
C ILE A 118 7.92 -12.39 -24.65
N GLY A 119 9.14 -12.14 -24.15
CA GLY A 119 10.33 -12.86 -24.57
C GLY A 119 10.32 -14.34 -24.16
N ASP A 120 11.39 -15.05 -24.48
CA ASP A 120 11.54 -16.47 -24.10
C ASP A 120 11.72 -16.62 -22.58
N LEU A 121 10.67 -17.11 -21.91
CA LEU A 121 10.67 -17.37 -20.48
C LEU A 121 11.63 -18.50 -20.08
N SER A 122 11.97 -19.41 -20.99
CA SER A 122 12.87 -20.53 -20.69
C SER A 122 14.33 -20.09 -20.46
N ALA A 123 14.68 -18.88 -20.88
CA ALA A 123 15.98 -18.29 -20.58
C ALA A 123 16.04 -17.65 -19.18
N GLN A 124 14.88 -17.37 -18.56
CA GLN A 124 14.81 -16.68 -17.27
C GLN A 124 15.09 -17.61 -16.10
N GLU A 125 15.85 -17.12 -15.13
CA GLU A 125 16.11 -17.81 -13.87
C GLU A 125 15.13 -17.32 -12.80
N VAL A 126 14.43 -18.26 -12.15
CA VAL A 126 13.47 -17.99 -11.08
C VAL A 126 13.87 -18.79 -9.85
N GLU A 127 14.12 -18.10 -8.74
CA GLU A 127 14.29 -18.75 -7.43
C GLU A 127 12.92 -19.10 -6.84
N LYS A 128 12.65 -20.40 -6.66
CA LYS A 128 11.53 -20.92 -5.88
C LYS A 128 11.97 -21.11 -4.44
N VAL A 129 11.40 -20.31 -3.55
CA VAL A 129 11.71 -20.40 -2.13
C VAL A 129 10.99 -21.61 -1.54
N THR A 130 11.63 -22.29 -0.58
CA THR A 130 11.01 -23.34 0.23
C THR A 130 11.43 -23.19 1.68
N ALA A 131 10.55 -23.57 2.61
CA ALA A 131 10.88 -23.67 4.02
C ALA A 131 10.02 -24.75 4.66
N SER A 132 10.60 -25.47 5.62
CA SER A 132 9.94 -26.54 6.37
C SER A 132 9.59 -26.07 7.78
N VAL A 133 8.41 -26.47 8.26
CA VAL A 133 7.99 -26.26 9.65
C VAL A 133 8.01 -27.59 10.38
N GLY A 134 9.02 -27.79 11.22
CA GLY A 134 9.16 -28.93 12.12
C GLY A 134 8.80 -28.57 13.56
N ASP A 135 9.10 -29.51 14.46
CA ASP A 135 8.80 -29.33 15.89
C ASP A 135 9.68 -28.25 16.53
N ALA A 136 10.88 -28.01 15.99
CA ALA A 136 11.78 -26.95 16.44
C ALA A 136 11.18 -25.55 16.19
N GLU A 137 10.54 -25.33 15.05
CA GLU A 137 9.85 -24.07 14.72
C GLU A 137 8.61 -23.86 15.58
N VAL A 138 7.89 -24.94 15.91
CA VAL A 138 6.78 -24.91 16.87
C VAL A 138 7.28 -24.53 18.26
N ASP A 139 8.39 -25.13 18.72
CA ASP A 139 9.01 -24.80 20.01
C ASP A 139 9.45 -23.34 20.08
N LYS A 140 10.10 -22.84 19.03
CA LYS A 140 10.48 -21.42 18.92
C LYS A 140 9.24 -20.51 19.01
N THR A 141 8.17 -20.86 18.31
CA THR A 141 6.95 -20.06 18.31
C THR A 141 6.26 -20.08 19.68
N VAL A 142 6.16 -21.25 20.32
CA VAL A 142 5.63 -21.37 21.69
C VAL A 142 6.48 -20.54 22.65
N GLU A 143 7.80 -20.55 22.53
CA GLU A 143 8.68 -19.73 23.37
C GLU A 143 8.48 -18.22 23.14
N ILE A 144 8.24 -17.78 21.90
CA ILE A 144 7.84 -16.38 21.61
C ILE A 144 6.51 -16.04 22.28
N LEU A 145 5.50 -16.90 22.17
CA LEU A 145 4.19 -16.72 22.80
C LEU A 145 4.28 -16.67 24.33
N ARG A 146 5.18 -17.47 24.93
CA ARG A 146 5.49 -17.42 26.37
C ARG A 146 6.12 -16.09 26.74
N LYS A 147 7.12 -15.63 25.97
CA LYS A 147 7.78 -14.34 26.20
C LYS A 147 6.81 -13.16 26.14
N GLN A 148 5.88 -13.16 25.18
CA GLN A 148 4.83 -12.14 25.08
C GLN A 148 3.89 -12.12 26.31
N ARG A 149 3.78 -13.24 27.02
CA ARG A 149 2.93 -13.41 28.21
C ARG A 149 3.73 -13.46 29.52
N THR A 150 4.97 -12.98 29.49
CA THR A 150 5.83 -12.90 30.67
C THR A 150 5.16 -12.06 31.76
N ARG A 151 5.09 -12.60 32.98
CA ARG A 151 4.71 -11.86 34.18
C ARG A 151 5.97 -11.37 34.87
N PHE A 152 5.88 -10.28 35.59
CA PHE A 152 7.02 -9.76 36.36
C PHE A 152 6.69 -9.84 37.84
N ASN A 153 7.52 -10.57 38.59
CA ASN A 153 7.35 -10.75 40.03
C ASN A 153 8.39 -9.93 40.77
N HIS A 154 7.97 -9.22 41.82
CA HIS A 154 8.88 -8.41 42.61
C HIS A 154 9.97 -9.25 43.27
N VAL A 155 11.19 -8.72 43.27
CA VAL A 155 12.35 -9.34 43.92
C VAL A 155 13.17 -8.33 44.73
N GLU A 156 13.75 -8.82 45.84
CA GLU A 156 14.66 -8.06 46.71
C GLU A 156 16.13 -8.38 46.40
N ARG A 157 16.55 -8.09 45.17
CA ARG A 157 17.95 -8.23 44.71
C ARG A 157 18.34 -7.10 43.76
N GLU A 158 19.62 -7.04 43.42
CA GLU A 158 20.15 -6.12 42.41
C GLU A 158 19.51 -6.37 41.04
N ALA A 159 19.26 -5.29 40.31
CA ALA A 159 18.73 -5.30 38.95
C ALA A 159 19.74 -5.91 37.97
N ARG A 160 19.25 -6.81 37.10
CA ARG A 160 20.03 -7.49 36.08
C ARG A 160 19.32 -7.42 34.73
N ASN A 161 20.05 -7.64 33.65
CA ASN A 161 19.46 -7.70 32.31
C ASN A 161 18.33 -8.75 32.28
N GLY A 162 17.19 -8.38 31.67
CA GLY A 162 15.96 -9.14 31.63
C GLY A 162 14.94 -8.77 32.72
N ASP A 163 15.35 -8.11 33.81
CA ASP A 163 14.41 -7.63 34.83
C ASP A 163 13.59 -6.44 34.32
N ARG A 164 12.33 -6.35 34.77
CA ARG A 164 11.57 -5.11 34.67
C ARG A 164 11.89 -4.24 35.86
N VAL A 165 12.35 -3.03 35.59
CA VAL A 165 12.64 -2.02 36.59
C VAL A 165 11.61 -0.90 36.51
N ILE A 166 11.29 -0.30 37.66
CA ILE A 166 10.51 0.94 37.73
C ILE A 166 11.42 1.99 38.34
N ILE A 167 11.63 3.09 37.61
CA ILE A 167 12.54 4.16 38.01
C ILE A 167 11.85 5.53 37.99
N ASP A 168 12.41 6.44 38.78
CA ASP A 168 12.24 7.88 38.60
C ASP A 168 13.55 8.43 38.07
N PHE A 169 13.51 9.36 37.13
CA PHE A 169 14.72 10.04 36.66
C PHE A 169 14.50 11.51 36.36
N GLU A 170 15.55 12.30 36.54
CA GLU A 170 15.61 13.71 36.17
C GLU A 170 16.95 14.00 35.49
N GLY A 171 16.89 14.36 34.21
CA GLY A 171 18.03 14.68 33.35
C GLY A 171 18.31 16.17 33.30
N LYS A 172 19.59 16.52 33.40
CA LYS A 172 20.08 17.90 33.30
C LYS A 172 21.22 18.00 32.30
N ILE A 173 21.19 19.04 31.47
CA ILE A 173 22.29 19.43 30.57
C ILE A 173 22.84 20.73 31.12
N ASP A 174 24.15 20.79 31.39
CA ASP A 174 24.81 21.96 31.99
C ASP A 174 24.14 22.49 33.28
N GLY A 175 23.47 21.59 34.03
CA GLY A 175 22.76 21.90 35.28
C GLY A 175 21.30 22.32 35.11
N GLU A 176 20.80 22.50 33.89
CA GLU A 176 19.40 22.85 33.60
C GLU A 176 18.58 21.63 33.14
N PRO A 177 17.37 21.42 33.69
CA PRO A 177 16.45 20.40 33.17
C PRO A 177 16.02 20.70 31.74
N PHE A 178 15.81 19.66 30.94
CA PHE A 178 15.35 19.78 29.56
C PHE A 178 14.04 19.00 29.33
N ALA A 179 13.29 19.39 28.29
CA ALA A 179 12.00 18.76 27.97
C ALA A 179 12.17 17.28 27.58
N GLY A 180 11.37 16.40 28.16
CA GLY A 180 11.47 14.95 27.98
C GLY A 180 12.59 14.28 28.79
N GLY A 181 13.38 15.03 29.55
CA GLY A 181 14.47 14.52 30.38
C GLY A 181 14.05 14.01 31.76
N ALA A 182 12.77 14.07 32.13
CA ALA A 182 12.30 13.65 33.45
C ALA A 182 11.04 12.78 33.38
N SER A 183 10.99 11.73 34.19
CA SER A 183 9.83 10.85 34.30
C SER A 183 9.73 10.24 35.69
N LYS A 184 8.50 9.88 36.08
CA LYS A 184 8.21 9.17 37.33
C LYS A 184 7.50 7.87 37.05
N ASN A 185 7.82 6.84 37.85
CA ASN A 185 7.32 5.47 37.72
C ASN A 185 7.49 4.91 36.30
N TYR A 186 8.60 5.28 35.64
CA TYR A 186 8.89 4.80 34.30
C TYR A 186 9.34 3.35 34.38
N ALA A 187 8.60 2.47 33.69
CA ALA A 187 8.86 1.05 33.71
C ALA A 187 9.45 0.59 32.38
N PHE A 188 10.58 -0.11 32.42
CA PHE A 188 11.23 -0.67 31.24
C PHE A 188 11.90 -2.00 31.57
N VAL A 189 12.23 -2.79 30.56
CA VAL A 189 13.00 -4.04 30.72
C VAL A 189 14.48 -3.74 30.51
N LEU A 190 15.29 -4.02 31.54
CA LEU A 190 16.72 -3.74 31.52
C LEU A 190 17.43 -4.64 30.50
N GLY A 191 18.28 -4.08 29.64
CA GLY A 191 18.99 -4.81 28.59
C GLY A 191 18.16 -5.04 27.31
N ALA A 192 16.95 -4.48 27.21
CA ALA A 192 16.10 -4.60 26.03
C ALA A 192 16.36 -3.51 24.97
N GLY A 193 17.27 -2.57 25.23
CA GLY A 193 17.57 -1.47 24.31
C GLY A 193 16.42 -0.47 24.19
N GLN A 194 15.57 -0.37 25.22
CA GLN A 194 14.48 0.62 25.28
C GLN A 194 15.01 2.00 25.69
N MET A 195 16.13 2.03 26.42
CA MET A 195 16.82 3.24 26.84
C MET A 195 18.25 3.27 26.26
N LEU A 196 18.92 4.42 26.32
CA LEU A 196 20.30 4.55 25.86
C LEU A 196 21.23 3.58 26.62
N PRO A 197 22.23 2.97 25.96
CA PRO A 197 23.08 1.94 26.57
C PRO A 197 23.74 2.38 27.89
N GLU A 198 24.18 3.63 27.97
CA GLU A 198 24.79 4.23 29.17
C GLU A 198 23.79 4.34 30.32
N PHE A 199 22.53 4.64 29.99
CA PHE A 199 21.45 4.74 30.95
C PHE A 199 21.14 3.36 31.55
N GLU A 200 20.98 2.33 30.72
CA GLU A 200 20.75 0.95 31.17
C GLU A 200 21.92 0.42 32.00
N ALA A 201 23.16 0.66 31.57
CA ALA A 201 24.36 0.29 32.31
C ALA A 201 24.44 0.96 33.69
N GLY A 202 23.91 2.18 33.82
CA GLY A 202 23.83 2.91 35.09
C GLY A 202 22.89 2.27 36.11
N VAL A 203 21.75 1.73 35.64
CA VAL A 203 20.71 1.06 36.43
C VAL A 203 21.08 -0.39 36.78
N ALA A 204 21.85 -1.06 35.92
CA ALA A 204 22.33 -2.40 36.18
C ALA A 204 23.13 -2.47 37.50
N GLY A 205 22.79 -3.46 38.34
CA GLY A 205 23.40 -3.65 39.65
C GLY A 205 22.80 -2.81 40.78
N MET A 206 21.89 -1.87 40.51
CA MET A 206 21.21 -1.10 41.57
C MET A 206 20.18 -1.96 42.31
N LYS A 207 19.93 -1.66 43.59
CA LYS A 207 18.82 -2.21 44.38
C LYS A 207 17.65 -1.23 44.44
N ALA A 208 16.44 -1.74 44.68
CA ALA A 208 15.28 -0.90 44.94
C ALA A 208 15.54 0.03 46.16
N GLY A 209 15.21 1.31 46.00
CA GLY A 209 15.50 2.39 46.94
C GLY A 209 16.84 3.12 46.71
N GLU A 210 17.70 2.63 45.82
CA GLU A 210 18.97 3.29 45.52
C GLU A 210 18.81 4.40 44.48
N SER A 211 19.60 5.46 44.64
CA SER A 211 19.71 6.56 43.68
C SER A 211 21.15 6.72 43.20
N LYS A 212 21.32 7.04 41.91
CA LYS A 212 22.62 7.19 41.26
C LYS A 212 22.56 8.20 40.13
N ASP A 213 23.60 9.00 40.01
CA ASP A 213 23.80 9.90 38.87
C ASP A 213 24.50 9.15 37.74
N VAL A 214 23.93 9.22 36.54
CA VAL A 214 24.41 8.53 35.34
C VAL A 214 24.59 9.55 34.22
N THR A 215 25.82 9.67 33.72
CA THR A 215 26.13 10.51 32.56
C THR A 215 25.80 9.75 31.28
N VAL A 216 24.98 10.35 30.43
CA VAL A 216 24.53 9.78 29.16
C VAL A 216 24.88 10.74 28.03
N ASN A 217 25.46 10.20 26.96
CA ASN A 217 25.81 10.98 25.77
C ASN A 217 24.78 10.71 24.67
N PHE A 218 24.11 11.75 24.19
CA PHE A 218 23.16 11.62 23.11
C PHE A 218 23.89 11.52 21.76
N PRO A 219 23.51 10.58 20.89
CA PRO A 219 24.01 10.53 19.52
C PRO A 219 23.75 11.83 18.74
N GLU A 220 24.58 12.10 17.71
CA GLU A 220 24.40 13.28 16.85
C GLU A 220 23.11 13.23 16.01
N ASP A 221 22.60 12.02 15.74
CA ASP A 221 21.39 11.73 14.97
C ASP A 221 20.15 11.49 15.84
N TYR A 222 20.20 11.86 17.12
CA TYR A 222 19.08 11.64 18.04
C TYR A 222 17.84 12.44 17.65
N HIS A 223 16.65 11.83 17.77
CA HIS A 223 15.37 12.43 17.36
C HIS A 223 15.08 13.81 17.99
N GLY A 224 15.63 14.07 19.19
CA GLY A 224 15.56 15.38 19.85
C GLY A 224 16.71 16.30 19.42
N LYS A 225 16.48 17.20 18.46
CA LYS A 225 17.49 18.17 17.97
C LYS A 225 18.12 19.03 19.07
N ASP A 226 17.38 19.28 20.15
CA ASP A 226 17.84 20.12 21.26
C ASP A 226 18.85 19.42 22.19
N VAL A 227 18.90 18.09 22.15
CA VAL A 227 19.77 17.25 23.00
C VAL A 227 20.78 16.43 22.21
N ALA A 228 20.61 16.31 20.88
CA ALA A 228 21.52 15.60 20.00
C ALA A 228 22.97 16.10 20.13
N GLY A 229 23.92 15.16 20.27
CA GLY A 229 25.34 15.45 20.46
C GLY A 229 25.73 16.05 21.82
N LYS A 230 24.80 16.19 22.77
CA LYS A 230 25.07 16.73 24.12
C LYS A 230 25.24 15.61 25.14
N SER A 231 25.88 15.95 26.26
CA SER A 231 25.97 15.08 27.44
C SER A 231 25.00 15.56 28.51
N ALA A 232 24.24 14.64 29.10
CA ALA A 232 23.33 14.93 30.21
C ALA A 232 23.65 14.05 31.41
N VAL A 233 23.43 14.59 32.61
CA VAL A 233 23.49 13.84 33.86
C VAL A 233 22.07 13.53 34.30
N PHE A 234 21.76 12.25 34.44
CA PHE A 234 20.47 11.76 34.93
C PHE A 234 20.61 11.30 36.38
N ALA A 235 19.87 11.96 37.27
CA ALA A 235 19.67 11.45 38.63
C ALA A 235 18.58 10.38 38.57
N ILE A 236 18.95 9.11 38.69
CA ILE A 236 18.05 7.97 38.60
C ILE A 236 17.80 7.41 39.99
N THR A 237 16.54 7.14 40.34
CA THR A 237 16.14 6.41 41.53
C THR A 237 15.41 5.14 41.12
N LEU A 238 15.90 3.98 41.59
CA LEU A 238 15.30 2.70 41.30
C LEU A 238 14.22 2.37 42.34
N ASN A 239 12.95 2.38 41.94
CA ASN A 239 11.82 2.18 42.84
C ASN A 239 11.47 0.69 43.01
N ASN A 240 11.57 -0.09 41.93
CA ASN A 240 11.19 -1.50 41.95
C ASN A 240 12.06 -2.32 41.00
N VAL A 241 12.41 -3.54 41.43
CA VAL A 241 12.96 -4.59 40.58
C VAL A 241 11.97 -5.75 40.58
N SER A 242 11.62 -6.22 39.39
CA SER A 242 10.79 -7.40 39.20
C SER A 242 11.40 -8.31 38.14
N GLU A 243 11.51 -9.60 38.44
CA GLU A 243 12.10 -10.58 37.54
C GLU A 243 11.06 -11.18 36.57
N PRO A 244 11.47 -11.55 35.34
CA PRO A 244 10.57 -12.15 34.37
C PRO A 244 10.25 -13.59 34.77
N VAL A 245 8.96 -13.90 34.82
CA VAL A 245 8.42 -15.24 35.01
C VAL A 245 7.63 -15.62 33.77
N LEU A 246 8.22 -16.50 32.99
CA LEU A 246 7.59 -17.10 31.82
C LEU A 246 6.51 -18.09 32.29
N PRO A 247 5.30 -18.06 31.72
CA PRO A 247 4.29 -19.05 32.03
C PRO A 247 4.79 -20.46 31.68
N GLU A 248 4.44 -21.47 32.47
CA GLU A 248 4.69 -22.86 32.11
C GLU A 248 3.82 -23.26 30.91
N VAL A 249 4.27 -24.23 30.12
CA VAL A 249 3.48 -24.74 28.98
C VAL A 249 2.55 -25.83 29.50
N ASP A 250 1.47 -25.40 30.12
CA ASP A 250 0.48 -26.24 30.79
C ASP A 250 -0.94 -26.01 30.26
N ALA A 251 -1.93 -26.60 30.92
CA ALA A 251 -3.33 -26.49 30.52
C ALA A 251 -3.87 -25.05 30.61
N ASP A 252 -3.35 -24.23 31.52
CA ASP A 252 -3.77 -22.84 31.67
C ASP A 252 -3.17 -21.97 30.56
N PHE A 253 -1.92 -22.25 30.16
CA PHE A 253 -1.31 -21.62 28.98
C PHE A 253 -2.07 -21.99 27.69
N ALA A 254 -2.42 -23.27 27.50
CA ALA A 254 -3.21 -23.73 26.35
C ALA A 254 -4.58 -23.05 26.29
N LYS A 255 -5.32 -22.98 27.41
CA LYS A 255 -6.60 -22.24 27.49
C LYS A 255 -6.45 -20.77 27.16
N ALA A 256 -5.36 -20.15 27.62
CA ALA A 256 -5.11 -18.75 27.37
C ALA A 256 -4.80 -18.44 25.88
N LEU A 257 -4.49 -19.47 25.07
CA LEU A 257 -4.36 -19.42 23.62
C LEU A 257 -5.62 -19.86 22.86
N GLY A 258 -6.75 -20.09 23.56
CA GLY A 258 -8.04 -20.44 22.94
C GLY A 258 -8.35 -21.94 22.92
N ILE A 259 -7.50 -22.79 23.50
CA ILE A 259 -7.74 -24.24 23.56
C ILE A 259 -8.58 -24.57 24.79
N ALA A 260 -9.90 -24.65 24.61
CA ALA A 260 -10.88 -24.71 25.71
C ALA A 260 -10.67 -25.87 26.70
N ASP A 261 -10.20 -27.02 26.22
CA ASP A 261 -9.95 -28.20 27.06
C ASP A 261 -8.57 -28.21 27.74
N GLY A 262 -7.70 -27.23 27.44
CA GLY A 262 -6.36 -27.12 28.00
C GLY A 262 -5.39 -28.20 27.51
N ASP A 263 -5.68 -28.87 26.40
CA ASP A 263 -4.77 -29.88 25.85
C ASP A 263 -3.56 -29.22 25.17
N VAL A 264 -2.38 -29.41 25.77
CA VAL A 264 -1.11 -28.88 25.27
C VAL A 264 -0.73 -29.51 23.92
N ALA A 265 -1.11 -30.77 23.65
CA ALA A 265 -0.85 -31.39 22.36
C ALA A 265 -1.66 -30.69 21.25
N LYS A 266 -2.97 -30.48 21.47
CA LYS A 266 -3.83 -29.72 20.55
C LYS A 266 -3.34 -28.30 20.36
N MET A 267 -2.91 -27.63 21.43
CA MET A 267 -2.31 -26.31 21.34
C MET A 267 -1.10 -26.29 20.39
N ARG A 268 -0.20 -27.28 20.51
CA ARG A 268 0.96 -27.37 19.62
C ARG A 268 0.58 -27.68 18.17
N GLU A 269 -0.44 -28.50 17.95
CA GLU A 269 -0.97 -28.78 16.61
C GLU A 269 -1.55 -27.52 15.95
N GLU A 270 -2.35 -26.73 16.70
CA GLU A 270 -2.89 -25.45 16.22
C GLU A 270 -1.79 -24.43 15.94
N VAL A 271 -0.78 -24.33 16.82
CA VAL A 271 0.40 -23.49 16.56
C VAL A 271 1.11 -23.95 15.29
N LYS A 272 1.32 -25.27 15.10
CA LYS A 272 1.95 -25.81 13.89
C LYS A 272 1.14 -25.48 12.64
N LYS A 273 -0.18 -25.62 12.68
CA LYS A 273 -1.08 -25.28 11.56
C LYS A 273 -0.94 -23.80 11.17
N ASN A 274 -1.03 -22.91 12.17
CA ASN A 274 -0.92 -21.47 11.94
C ASN A 274 0.45 -21.05 11.42
N VAL A 275 1.52 -21.57 12.01
CA VAL A 275 2.90 -21.29 11.58
C VAL A 275 3.16 -21.83 10.17
N SER A 276 2.67 -23.04 9.86
CA SER A 276 2.81 -23.61 8.51
C SER A 276 2.10 -22.77 7.46
N ARG A 277 0.89 -22.28 7.76
CA ARG A 277 0.14 -21.38 6.87
C ARG A 277 0.88 -20.06 6.63
N GLU A 278 1.42 -19.46 7.68
CA GLU A 278 2.16 -18.21 7.57
C GLU A 278 3.47 -18.38 6.78
N VAL A 279 4.21 -19.47 7.02
CA VAL A 279 5.41 -19.81 6.24
C VAL A 279 5.06 -20.06 4.78
N GLU A 280 4.01 -20.83 4.49
CA GLU A 280 3.55 -21.08 3.12
C GLU A 280 3.19 -19.77 2.40
N ARG A 281 2.46 -18.88 3.08
CA ARG A 281 2.10 -17.56 2.54
C ARG A 281 3.34 -16.75 2.18
N ARG A 282 4.31 -16.63 3.09
CA ARG A 282 5.53 -15.86 2.86
C ARG A 282 6.43 -16.45 1.78
N VAL A 283 6.55 -17.78 1.76
CA VAL A 283 7.30 -18.49 0.71
C VAL A 283 6.66 -18.28 -0.66
N LYS A 284 5.32 -18.34 -0.76
CA LYS A 284 4.58 -18.02 -1.98
C LYS A 284 4.78 -16.57 -2.40
N GLU A 285 4.76 -15.62 -1.46
CA GLU A 285 5.01 -14.19 -1.73
C GLU A 285 6.42 -13.94 -2.26
N GLN A 286 7.46 -14.53 -1.65
CA GLN A 286 8.84 -14.39 -2.13
C GLN A 286 9.05 -15.06 -3.50
N THR A 287 8.47 -16.24 -3.71
CA THR A 287 8.50 -16.92 -5.02
C THR A 287 7.77 -16.10 -6.08
N LYS A 288 6.60 -15.53 -5.74
CA LYS A 288 5.86 -14.61 -6.61
C LYS A 288 6.73 -13.42 -6.98
N GLU A 289 7.40 -12.79 -6.02
CA GLU A 289 8.28 -11.65 -6.32
C GLU A 289 9.42 -12.03 -7.28
N SER A 290 10.03 -13.21 -7.08
CA SER A 290 11.04 -13.77 -7.98
C SER A 290 10.51 -13.93 -9.41
N VAL A 291 9.30 -14.49 -9.57
CA VAL A 291 8.61 -14.62 -10.86
C VAL A 291 8.33 -13.27 -11.50
N MET A 292 7.79 -12.31 -10.73
CA MET A 292 7.48 -10.97 -11.26
C MET A 292 8.74 -10.24 -11.73
N ASN A 293 9.85 -10.39 -11.00
CA ASN A 293 11.14 -9.83 -11.42
C ASN A 293 11.69 -10.51 -12.68
N ALA A 294 11.50 -11.81 -12.84
CA ALA A 294 11.86 -12.52 -14.08
C ALA A 294 11.00 -12.06 -15.27
N LEU A 295 9.70 -11.85 -15.07
CA LEU A 295 8.80 -11.31 -16.10
C LEU A 295 9.23 -9.91 -16.55
N LEU A 296 9.57 -9.02 -15.61
CA LEU A 296 10.08 -7.69 -15.93
C LEU A 296 11.38 -7.71 -16.73
N LYS A 297 12.29 -8.65 -16.43
CA LYS A 297 13.55 -8.82 -17.18
C LYS A 297 13.35 -9.40 -18.58
N ALA A 298 12.28 -10.17 -18.78
CA ALA A 298 11.98 -10.82 -20.05
C ALA A 298 11.33 -9.89 -21.09
N VAL A 299 10.88 -8.70 -20.68
CA VAL A 299 10.12 -7.78 -21.52
C VAL A 299 10.71 -6.38 -21.44
N GLU A 300 11.24 -5.89 -22.56
CA GLU A 300 11.54 -4.46 -22.71
C GLU A 300 10.27 -3.75 -23.18
N LEU A 301 9.67 -2.92 -22.32
CA LEU A 301 8.45 -2.20 -22.64
C LEU A 301 8.56 -0.72 -22.27
N LYS A 302 8.02 0.13 -23.15
CA LYS A 302 7.79 1.53 -22.83
C LYS A 302 6.47 1.64 -22.10
N VAL A 303 6.45 2.37 -20.99
CA VAL A 303 5.25 2.54 -20.16
C VAL A 303 4.60 3.89 -20.47
N PRO A 304 3.27 3.96 -20.63
CA PRO A 304 2.57 5.24 -20.73
C PRO A 304 2.79 6.10 -19.48
N VAL A 305 3.29 7.32 -19.67
CA VAL A 305 3.53 8.30 -18.59
C VAL A 305 2.24 8.63 -17.84
N ALA A 306 1.10 8.69 -18.54
CA ALA A 306 -0.20 8.94 -17.92
C ALA A 306 -0.53 7.88 -16.85
N LEU A 307 -0.32 6.60 -17.17
CA LEU A 307 -0.58 5.50 -16.24
C LEU A 307 0.42 5.50 -15.06
N VAL A 308 1.69 5.83 -15.33
CA VAL A 308 2.70 5.96 -14.28
C VAL A 308 2.32 7.06 -13.29
N ASN A 309 1.86 8.21 -13.79
CA ASN A 309 1.45 9.33 -12.93
C ASN A 309 0.21 9.00 -12.10
N GLU A 310 -0.77 8.30 -12.69
CA GLU A 310 -1.96 7.82 -11.97
C GLU A 310 -1.59 6.81 -10.87
N GLU A 311 -0.69 5.88 -11.17
CA GLU A 311 -0.18 4.90 -10.21
C GLU A 311 0.63 5.57 -9.08
N ALA A 312 1.50 6.53 -9.42
CA ALA A 312 2.27 7.30 -8.45
C ALA A 312 1.35 8.08 -7.52
N ALA A 313 0.28 8.69 -8.05
CA ALA A 313 -0.72 9.38 -7.25
C ALA A 313 -1.48 8.40 -6.34
N ARG A 314 -1.78 7.18 -6.81
CA ARG A 314 -2.40 6.15 -5.97
C ARG A 314 -1.49 5.72 -4.83
N LEU A 315 -0.21 5.46 -5.11
CA LEU A 315 0.81 5.13 -4.12
C LEU A 315 0.98 6.24 -3.07
N ALA A 316 1.02 7.50 -3.50
CA ALA A 316 1.08 8.65 -2.60
C ALA A 316 -0.16 8.70 -1.69
N ASN A 317 -1.36 8.46 -2.23
CA ASN A 317 -2.59 8.42 -1.44
C ASN A 317 -2.63 7.25 -0.45
N GLU A 318 -2.15 6.07 -0.86
CA GLU A 318 -2.02 4.88 0.01
C GLU A 318 -1.08 5.18 1.19
N MET A 319 0.07 5.81 0.93
CA MET A 319 1.00 6.23 1.98
C MET A 319 0.38 7.24 2.96
N LYS A 320 -0.38 8.23 2.46
CA LYS A 320 -1.11 9.18 3.32
C LYS A 320 -2.14 8.47 4.20
N GLN A 321 -2.91 7.55 3.63
CA GLN A 321 -3.90 6.77 4.39
C GLN A 321 -3.24 5.90 5.47
N ASN A 322 -2.11 5.27 5.15
CA ASN A 322 -1.35 4.49 6.13
C ASN A 322 -0.88 5.36 7.30
N PHE A 323 -0.41 6.58 7.06
CA PHE A 323 -0.04 7.51 8.13
C PHE A 323 -1.23 7.97 8.97
N VAL A 324 -2.38 8.24 8.34
CA VAL A 324 -3.60 8.57 9.07
C VAL A 324 -4.02 7.41 9.97
N ASN A 325 -3.99 6.18 9.46
CA ASN A 325 -4.31 4.97 10.23
C ASN A 325 -3.33 4.70 11.39
N GLN A 326 -2.08 5.17 11.27
CA GLN A 326 -1.08 5.14 12.34
C GLN A 326 -1.23 6.27 13.38
N GLY A 327 -2.28 7.09 13.28
CA GLY A 327 -2.59 8.15 14.24
C GLY A 327 -2.05 9.54 13.89
N MET A 328 -1.45 9.71 12.70
CA MET A 328 -1.04 11.04 12.21
C MET A 328 -2.16 11.67 11.38
N ALA A 329 -3.16 12.26 12.05
CA ALA A 329 -4.34 12.84 11.38
C ALA A 329 -3.97 13.95 10.35
N ASP A 330 -2.91 14.72 10.62
CA ASP A 330 -2.44 15.78 9.71
C ASP A 330 -1.77 15.24 8.43
N ALA A 331 -1.47 13.93 8.39
CA ALA A 331 -0.82 13.30 7.24
C ALA A 331 -1.70 13.25 5.98
N ALA A 332 -3.02 13.42 6.13
CA ALA A 332 -3.94 13.52 4.99
C ALA A 332 -3.61 14.69 4.05
N ASN A 333 -3.02 15.77 4.60
CA ASN A 333 -2.67 16.98 3.86
C ASN A 333 -1.17 17.05 3.48
N LEU A 334 -0.40 15.98 3.72
CA LEU A 334 1.01 15.94 3.30
C LEU A 334 1.08 16.10 1.78
N ASP A 335 1.90 17.03 1.33
CA ASP A 335 2.28 17.11 -0.07
C ASP A 335 3.43 16.14 -0.31
N LEU A 336 3.12 15.01 -0.94
CA LEU A 336 4.10 13.98 -1.25
C LEU A 336 4.45 14.11 -2.74
N PRO A 337 5.69 14.47 -3.09
CA PRO A 337 6.12 14.57 -4.48
C PRO A 337 5.92 13.24 -5.21
N LEU A 338 5.21 13.26 -6.34
CA LEU A 338 4.93 12.05 -7.12
C LEU A 338 6.21 11.38 -7.65
N ASP A 339 7.27 12.16 -7.87
CA ASP A 339 8.57 11.65 -8.31
C ASP A 339 9.14 10.59 -7.36
N MET A 340 8.81 10.66 -6.05
CA MET A 340 9.23 9.64 -5.08
C MET A 340 8.64 8.26 -5.36
N PHE A 341 7.48 8.21 -6.02
CA PHE A 341 6.76 6.96 -6.31
C PHE A 341 6.92 6.52 -7.75
N LYS A 342 7.62 7.30 -8.58
CA LYS A 342 7.66 7.09 -10.02
C LYS A 342 8.28 5.75 -10.41
N GLU A 343 9.41 5.37 -9.81
CA GLU A 343 10.07 4.08 -10.10
C GLU A 343 9.17 2.89 -9.71
N GLN A 344 8.55 2.96 -8.53
CA GLN A 344 7.62 1.92 -8.08
C GLN A 344 6.37 1.86 -8.96
N ALA A 345 5.87 3.02 -9.40
CA ALA A 345 4.74 3.14 -10.30
C ALA A 345 5.05 2.56 -11.68
N GLU A 346 6.21 2.89 -12.26
CA GLU A 346 6.70 2.30 -13.51
C GLU A 346 6.77 0.79 -13.42
N ARG A 347 7.31 0.24 -12.32
CA ARG A 347 7.35 -1.20 -12.07
C ARG A 347 5.96 -1.82 -12.02
N ARG A 348 5.00 -1.20 -11.28
CA ARG A 348 3.63 -1.71 -11.14
C ARG A 348 2.85 -1.68 -12.45
N VAL A 349 2.93 -0.58 -13.19
CA VAL A 349 2.26 -0.47 -14.50
C VAL A 349 2.88 -1.45 -15.49
N SER A 350 4.20 -1.57 -15.53
CA SER A 350 4.89 -2.55 -16.38
C SER A 350 4.42 -3.98 -16.11
N LEU A 351 4.40 -4.38 -14.84
CA LEU A 351 3.88 -5.69 -14.45
C LEU A 351 2.43 -5.87 -14.84
N GLY A 352 1.56 -4.89 -14.59
CA GLY A 352 0.14 -4.95 -14.96
C GLY A 352 -0.05 -5.20 -16.46
N LEU A 353 0.74 -4.53 -17.31
CA LEU A 353 0.69 -4.71 -18.76
C LEU A 353 1.21 -6.10 -19.19
N ILE A 354 2.32 -6.56 -18.61
CA ILE A 354 2.87 -7.89 -18.90
C ILE A 354 1.89 -8.99 -18.47
N LEU A 355 1.34 -8.88 -17.26
CA LEU A 355 0.40 -9.85 -16.71
C LEU A 355 -0.88 -9.92 -17.55
N ALA A 356 -1.47 -8.77 -17.89
CA ALA A 356 -2.66 -8.73 -18.74
C ALA A 356 -2.43 -9.42 -20.09
N LYS A 357 -1.27 -9.16 -20.73
CA LYS A 357 -0.90 -9.81 -21.98
C LYS A 357 -0.70 -11.31 -21.82
N LEU A 358 0.02 -11.73 -20.78
CA LEU A 358 0.32 -13.14 -20.51
C LEU A 358 -0.96 -13.94 -20.25
N VAL A 359 -1.89 -13.37 -19.49
CA VAL A 359 -3.19 -13.97 -19.18
C VAL A 359 -4.02 -14.14 -20.44
N ASP A 360 -4.14 -13.09 -21.26
CA ASP A 360 -4.92 -13.13 -22.52
C ASP A 360 -4.33 -14.13 -23.53
N GLU A 361 -3.01 -14.14 -23.73
CA GLU A 361 -2.36 -15.04 -24.70
C GLU A 361 -2.44 -16.52 -24.31
N ASN A 362 -2.36 -16.82 -23.01
CA ASN A 362 -2.28 -18.19 -22.49
C ASN A 362 -3.58 -18.67 -21.83
N LYS A 363 -4.63 -17.84 -21.82
CA LYS A 363 -5.95 -18.12 -21.22
C LYS A 363 -5.83 -18.56 -19.76
N LEU A 364 -5.17 -17.72 -18.97
CA LEU A 364 -4.88 -17.99 -17.56
C LEU A 364 -5.98 -17.49 -16.60
N GLU A 365 -7.18 -17.24 -17.12
CA GLU A 365 -8.32 -16.86 -16.29
C GLU A 365 -8.64 -17.98 -15.27
N PRO A 366 -8.92 -17.63 -14.01
CA PRO A 366 -9.22 -18.61 -12.99
C PRO A 366 -10.58 -19.24 -13.24
N ASN A 367 -10.68 -20.53 -12.95
CA ASN A 367 -11.97 -21.20 -12.91
C ASN A 367 -12.70 -20.92 -11.58
N GLU A 368 -13.99 -21.27 -11.51
CA GLU A 368 -14.79 -21.04 -10.29
C GLU A 368 -14.21 -21.73 -9.05
N ASP A 369 -13.63 -22.92 -9.20
CA ASP A 369 -13.12 -23.71 -8.07
C ASP A 369 -11.88 -23.06 -7.47
N GLN A 370 -11.04 -22.43 -8.30
CA GLN A 370 -9.90 -21.64 -7.84
C GLN A 370 -10.35 -20.40 -7.07
N ILE A 371 -11.38 -19.69 -7.56
CA ILE A 371 -11.94 -18.52 -6.87
C ILE A 371 -12.54 -18.96 -5.52
N LYS A 372 -13.32 -20.05 -5.50
CA LYS A 372 -13.89 -20.64 -4.27
C LYS A 372 -12.80 -21.01 -3.28
N ALA A 373 -11.69 -21.61 -3.74
CA ALA A 373 -10.57 -21.96 -2.88
C ALA A 373 -9.92 -20.74 -2.24
N VAL A 374 -9.72 -19.65 -2.99
CA VAL A 374 -9.18 -18.40 -2.43
C VAL A 374 -10.13 -17.80 -1.40
N VAL A 375 -11.43 -17.74 -1.70
CA VAL A 375 -12.46 -17.25 -0.76
C VAL A 375 -12.50 -18.13 0.51
N ALA A 376 -12.46 -19.44 0.36
CA ALA A 376 -12.45 -20.37 1.50
C ALA A 376 -11.22 -20.17 2.40
N ASN A 377 -10.04 -19.95 1.80
CA ASN A 377 -8.82 -19.65 2.56
C ASN A 377 -8.93 -18.36 3.38
N PHE A 378 -9.62 -17.34 2.84
CA PHE A 378 -9.88 -16.09 3.57
C PHE A 378 -10.89 -16.29 4.70
N ALA A 379 -11.92 -17.10 4.47
CA ALA A 379 -12.93 -17.41 5.46
C ALA A 379 -12.40 -18.28 6.62
N GLU A 380 -11.35 -19.09 6.40
CA GLU A 380 -10.84 -20.06 7.39
C GLU A 380 -10.30 -19.42 8.68
N SER A 381 -9.99 -18.12 8.67
CA SER A 381 -9.55 -17.39 9.88
C SER A 381 -10.70 -16.82 10.73
N TYR A 382 -11.95 -16.94 10.28
CA TYR A 382 -13.12 -16.38 10.94
C TYR A 382 -13.88 -17.44 11.76
N GLU A 383 -14.63 -16.99 12.77
CA GLU A 383 -15.44 -17.87 13.63
C GLU A 383 -16.58 -18.57 12.86
N ASP A 384 -17.20 -17.87 11.91
CA ASP A 384 -18.18 -18.43 10.96
C ASP A 384 -17.66 -18.27 9.52
N PRO A 385 -16.96 -19.28 8.98
CA PRO A 385 -16.47 -19.23 7.61
C PRO A 385 -17.58 -19.15 6.56
N GLN A 386 -18.77 -19.70 6.84
CA GLN A 386 -19.85 -19.75 5.85
C GLN A 386 -20.44 -18.36 5.62
N GLU A 387 -20.62 -17.56 6.68
CA GLU A 387 -21.08 -16.18 6.57
C GLU A 387 -20.14 -15.33 5.71
N VAL A 388 -18.82 -15.51 5.87
CA VAL A 388 -17.82 -14.80 5.05
C VAL A 388 -17.88 -15.21 3.59
N ILE A 389 -18.02 -16.52 3.32
CA ILE A 389 -18.17 -17.03 1.95
C ILE A 389 -19.43 -16.43 1.31
N ASP A 390 -20.57 -16.51 1.99
CA ASP A 390 -21.84 -15.99 1.48
C ASP A 390 -21.74 -14.48 1.20
N TRP A 391 -21.12 -13.72 2.10
CA TRP A 391 -20.84 -12.29 1.92
C TRP A 391 -20.03 -12.00 0.65
N TYR A 392 -19.01 -12.80 0.31
CA TYR A 392 -18.28 -12.62 -0.94
C TYR A 392 -19.14 -12.86 -2.18
N TYR A 393 -20.05 -13.83 -2.14
CA TYR A 393 -20.89 -14.22 -3.29
C TYR A 393 -22.17 -13.40 -3.46
N GLU A 394 -22.57 -12.61 -2.46
CA GLU A 394 -23.69 -11.66 -2.56
C GLU A 394 -23.47 -10.57 -3.63
N GLU A 395 -22.22 -10.12 -3.81
CA GLU A 395 -21.89 -9.03 -4.73
C GLU A 395 -20.71 -9.41 -5.63
N PRO A 396 -20.87 -9.41 -6.97
CA PRO A 396 -19.79 -9.73 -7.90
C PRO A 396 -18.55 -8.84 -7.76
N SER A 397 -18.70 -7.60 -7.27
CA SER A 397 -17.58 -6.70 -7.00
C SER A 397 -16.66 -7.20 -5.89
N ARG A 398 -17.18 -7.94 -4.89
CA ARG A 398 -16.38 -8.49 -3.78
C ARG A 398 -15.46 -9.62 -4.24
N LEU A 399 -15.83 -10.33 -5.30
CA LEU A 399 -15.02 -11.40 -5.89
C LEU A 399 -13.82 -10.89 -6.71
N GLN A 400 -13.70 -9.59 -6.99
CA GLN A 400 -12.58 -9.06 -7.79
C GLN A 400 -11.22 -9.33 -7.15
N GLY A 401 -11.11 -9.18 -5.83
CA GLY A 401 -9.88 -9.49 -5.07
C GLY A 401 -9.49 -10.97 -5.17
N PRO A 402 -10.37 -11.90 -4.75
CA PRO A 402 -10.13 -13.35 -4.88
C PRO A 402 -9.83 -13.79 -6.32
N THR A 403 -10.54 -13.23 -7.31
CA THR A 403 -10.31 -13.51 -8.73
C THR A 403 -8.91 -13.07 -9.15
N SER A 404 -8.48 -11.86 -8.76
CA SER A 404 -7.15 -11.34 -9.08
C SER A 404 -6.04 -12.21 -8.50
N LEU A 405 -6.18 -12.65 -7.25
CA LEU A 405 -5.21 -13.56 -6.62
C LEU A 405 -5.15 -14.94 -7.29
N ALA A 406 -6.28 -15.45 -7.76
CA ALA A 406 -6.34 -16.69 -8.51
C ALA A 406 -5.67 -16.56 -9.89
N VAL A 407 -5.90 -15.45 -10.61
CA VAL A 407 -5.18 -15.11 -11.86
C VAL A 407 -3.67 -15.07 -11.61
N GLU A 408 -3.24 -14.35 -10.57
CA GLU A 408 -1.83 -14.24 -10.22
C GLU A 408 -1.20 -15.60 -9.91
N SER A 409 -1.91 -16.47 -9.21
CA SER A 409 -1.45 -17.84 -8.93
C SER A 409 -1.25 -18.65 -10.21
N ASN A 410 -2.21 -18.58 -11.15
CA ASN A 410 -2.11 -19.23 -12.46
C ASN A 410 -0.89 -18.72 -13.25
N VAL A 411 -0.63 -17.41 -13.20
CA VAL A 411 0.55 -16.83 -13.85
C VAL A 411 1.84 -17.33 -13.21
N VAL A 412 1.92 -17.35 -11.88
CA VAL A 412 3.10 -17.86 -11.16
C VAL A 412 3.38 -19.31 -11.56
N ASP A 413 2.36 -20.17 -11.54
CA ASP A 413 2.49 -21.57 -11.91
C ASP A 413 2.88 -21.73 -13.39
N PHE A 414 2.31 -20.92 -14.28
CA PHE A 414 2.65 -20.93 -15.69
C PHE A 414 4.13 -20.57 -15.92
N VAL A 415 4.62 -19.49 -15.28
CA VAL A 415 6.01 -19.05 -15.44
C VAL A 415 6.97 -20.06 -14.83
N LEU A 416 6.67 -20.59 -13.64
CA LEU A 416 7.49 -21.65 -13.02
C LEU A 416 7.55 -22.92 -13.89
N GLY A 417 6.48 -23.24 -14.63
CA GLY A 417 6.46 -24.35 -15.58
C GLY A 417 7.27 -24.12 -16.86
N LYS A 418 7.70 -22.88 -17.14
CA LYS A 418 8.42 -22.50 -18.37
C LYS A 418 9.85 -22.05 -18.11
N ALA A 419 10.11 -21.41 -16.97
CA ALA A 419 11.39 -20.82 -16.61
C ALA A 419 12.38 -21.86 -16.06
N LYS A 420 13.65 -21.45 -15.92
CA LYS A 420 14.67 -22.23 -15.20
C LYS A 420 14.50 -22.01 -13.70
N VAL A 421 13.86 -22.96 -13.05
CA VAL A 421 13.60 -22.88 -11.60
C VAL A 421 14.79 -23.42 -10.81
N SER A 422 15.32 -22.62 -9.91
CA SER A 422 16.24 -23.06 -8.86
C SER A 422 15.50 -23.07 -7.51
N GLU A 423 15.71 -24.11 -6.71
CA GLU A 423 15.13 -24.17 -5.36
C GLU A 423 16.08 -23.54 -4.35
N LYS A 424 15.54 -22.64 -3.52
CA LYS A 424 16.26 -21.98 -2.42
C LYS A 424 15.56 -22.31 -1.12
N ALA A 425 16.18 -23.20 -0.33
CA ALA A 425 15.71 -23.49 1.01
C ALA A 425 16.14 -22.36 1.95
N LEU A 426 15.16 -21.67 2.54
CA LEU A 426 15.37 -20.69 3.59
C LEU A 426 15.03 -21.30 4.94
N SER A 427 15.74 -20.87 5.97
CA SER A 427 15.41 -21.18 7.35
C SER A 427 14.11 -20.49 7.77
N PHE A 428 13.48 -21.02 8.82
CA PHE A 428 12.29 -20.41 9.41
C PHE A 428 12.50 -18.94 9.78
N ASP A 429 13.65 -18.61 10.38
CA ASP A 429 13.93 -17.25 10.85
C ASP A 429 14.11 -16.26 9.68
N GLU A 430 14.69 -16.71 8.55
CA GLU A 430 14.81 -15.93 7.31
C GLU A 430 13.45 -15.68 6.67
N VAL A 431 12.57 -16.68 6.59
CA VAL A 431 11.21 -16.50 6.05
C VAL A 431 10.38 -15.59 6.95
N MET A 432 10.52 -15.73 8.26
CA MET A 432 9.79 -14.93 9.23
C MET A 432 10.32 -13.49 9.36
N GLY A 433 11.40 -13.13 8.66
CA GLY A 433 11.96 -11.78 8.66
C GLY A 433 12.55 -11.38 10.01
N ALA A 434 12.93 -12.35 10.85
CA ALA A 434 13.46 -12.12 12.19
C ALA A 434 14.95 -11.66 12.19
N GLN A 435 15.52 -11.38 11.01
CA GLN A 435 16.89 -10.90 10.81
C GLN A 435 16.97 -9.52 10.13
N ALA A 436 15.93 -8.70 10.23
CA ALA A 436 15.98 -7.28 9.83
C ALA A 436 16.04 -6.36 11.04
#